data_AF-A0A7C7ZCQ1-F1
#
_entry.id   AF-A0A7C7ZCQ1-F1
#
_cell.length_a   1.000
_cell.length_b   1.000
_cell.length_c   1.000
_cell.angle_alpha   90.00
_cell.angle_beta   90.00
_cell.angle_gamma   90.00
#
_symmetry.space_group_name_H-M   'P 1'
#
loop_
_entity.id
_entity.type
_entity.pdbx_description
1 polymer ?
#
loop_
_entity_poly.entity_id
_entity_poly.type
_entity_poly.pdbx_seq_one_letter_code
_entity_poly.pdbx_strand_id
1 'polypeptide(L)'
;MNRNKSIAMMLTGIILVSLNMFVLTGVVASNVQAGVEELIVDGRDDASDWEDEEWLVQTSERSYFAYNLTNPGASLNDEVAVFEKMGPFIYTVTTTKEILDFDAKGGTITYSEYDSFDWCENCTWTDDDGEKHASVSGDYELTNANILWNTQRMAGVATGITYGETFAKAGFTQMMLINDMQNRAP
;
A
#
# COMPACT_ATOMS: atom_id res chain seq x y z
N MET A 1 46.46 34.88 24.07
CA MET A 1 46.30 33.48 23.62
C MET A 1 47.05 33.33 22.29
N ASN A 2 48.10 32.49 22.22
CA ASN A 2 49.01 32.47 21.06
C ASN A 2 48.28 32.02 19.78
N ARG A 3 48.30 32.87 18.75
CA ARG A 3 47.66 32.66 17.43
C ARG A 3 47.93 31.26 16.84
N ASN A 4 49.12 30.72 17.06
CA ASN A 4 49.51 29.38 16.59
C ASN A 4 48.77 28.24 17.31
N LYS A 5 48.40 28.42 18.59
CA LYS A 5 47.61 27.44 19.35
C LYS A 5 46.13 27.44 18.94
N SER A 6 45.57 28.60 18.61
CA SER A 6 44.20 28.68 18.05
C SER A 6 44.10 28.09 16.65
N ILE A 7 45.08 28.32 15.77
CA ILE A 7 45.10 27.73 14.42
C ILE A 7 45.25 26.20 14.52
N ALA A 8 46.11 25.69 15.41
CA ALA A 8 46.25 24.26 15.62
C ALA A 8 44.94 23.61 16.13
N MET A 9 44.24 24.23 17.08
CA MET A 9 42.96 23.71 17.58
C MET A 9 41.84 23.74 16.53
N MET A 10 41.81 24.77 15.66
CA MET A 10 40.84 24.85 14.56
C MET A 10 41.09 23.77 13.50
N LEU A 11 42.34 23.54 13.12
CA LEU A 11 42.71 22.48 12.18
C LEU A 11 42.39 21.09 12.73
N THR A 12 42.70 20.82 14.00
CA THR A 12 42.35 19.56 14.65
C THR A 12 40.84 19.36 14.73
N GLY A 13 40.07 20.43 15.02
CA GLY A 13 38.60 20.38 15.03
C GLY A 13 38.01 20.04 13.66
N ILE A 14 38.51 20.68 12.59
CA ILE A 14 38.07 20.39 11.22
C ILE A 14 38.40 18.93 10.85
N ILE A 15 39.62 18.47 11.15
CA ILE A 15 40.07 17.10 10.88
C ILE A 15 39.18 16.06 11.59
N LEU A 16 38.87 16.28 12.87
CA LEU A 16 38.02 15.38 13.66
C LEU A 16 36.57 15.32 13.17
N VAL A 17 36.02 16.44 12.70
CA VAL A 17 34.69 16.49 12.08
C VAL A 17 34.68 15.76 10.74
N SER A 18 35.70 15.97 9.89
CA SER A 18 35.83 15.23 8.63
C SER A 18 36.08 13.73 8.81
N LEU A 19 36.83 13.32 9.84
CA LEU A 19 37.00 11.90 10.18
C LEU A 19 35.67 11.26 10.63
N ASN A 20 34.89 11.95 11.43
CA ASN A 20 33.55 11.48 11.80
C ASN A 20 32.61 11.41 10.59
N MET A 21 32.59 12.45 9.74
CA MET A 21 31.61 12.58 8.65
C MET A 21 31.92 11.78 7.39
N PHE A 22 33.18 11.43 7.12
CA PHE A 22 33.55 10.71 5.89
C PHE A 22 34.08 9.30 6.14
N VAL A 23 34.75 9.05 7.28
CA VAL A 23 35.37 7.76 7.55
C VAL A 23 34.46 6.90 8.43
N LEU A 24 34.01 7.43 9.58
CA LEU A 24 33.20 6.64 10.51
C LEU A 24 31.78 6.39 9.99
N THR A 25 31.10 7.41 9.46
CA THR A 25 29.79 7.25 8.82
C THR A 25 29.81 6.37 7.58
N GLY A 26 30.85 6.47 6.73
CA GLY A 26 31.00 5.64 5.54
C GLY A 26 31.26 4.17 5.85
N VAL A 27 32.12 3.89 6.84
CA VAL A 27 32.40 2.53 7.31
C VAL A 27 31.20 1.93 8.06
N VAL A 28 30.51 2.72 8.88
CA VAL A 28 29.30 2.25 9.58
C VAL A 28 28.16 2.02 8.60
N ALA A 29 27.93 2.92 7.63
CA ALA A 29 26.91 2.71 6.60
C ALA A 29 27.22 1.50 5.70
N SER A 30 28.48 1.31 5.30
CA SER A 30 28.86 0.18 4.45
C SER A 30 28.82 -1.16 5.20
N ASN A 31 29.15 -1.19 6.48
CA ASN A 31 29.06 -2.41 7.30
C ASN A 31 27.61 -2.73 7.71
N VAL A 32 26.77 -1.71 7.95
CA VAL A 32 25.34 -1.91 8.17
C VAL A 32 24.68 -2.35 6.87
N GLN A 33 25.01 -1.76 5.73
CA GLN A 33 24.49 -2.19 4.44
C GLN A 33 24.93 -3.62 4.10
N ALA A 34 26.21 -3.96 4.25
CA ALA A 34 26.70 -5.33 4.02
C ALA A 34 26.08 -6.33 5.01
N GLY A 35 25.93 -5.96 6.28
CA GLY A 35 25.28 -6.82 7.27
C GLY A 35 23.78 -6.99 7.04
N VAL A 36 23.08 -5.96 6.53
CA VAL A 36 21.67 -6.03 6.14
C VAL A 36 21.50 -6.83 4.85
N GLU A 37 22.38 -6.64 3.87
CA GLU A 37 22.38 -7.37 2.61
C GLU A 37 22.68 -8.86 2.85
N GLU A 38 23.65 -9.20 3.70
CA GLU A 38 23.94 -10.57 4.12
C GLU A 38 22.77 -11.19 4.90
N LEU A 39 22.16 -10.47 5.85
CA LEU A 39 21.00 -10.97 6.60
C LEU A 39 19.71 -11.15 5.76
N ILE A 40 19.54 -10.38 4.69
CA ILE A 40 18.36 -10.47 3.80
C ILE A 40 18.58 -11.53 2.70
N VAL A 41 19.81 -11.67 2.19
CA VAL A 41 20.14 -12.55 1.06
C VAL A 41 20.47 -13.98 1.52
N ASP A 42 21.08 -14.19 2.68
CA ASP A 42 21.53 -15.51 3.15
C ASP A 42 20.39 -16.42 3.66
N GLY A 43 19.18 -15.88 3.81
CA GLY A 43 18.03 -16.63 4.36
C GLY A 43 16.97 -17.08 3.36
N ARG A 44 17.10 -16.75 2.07
CA ARG A 44 16.07 -17.03 1.03
C ARG A 44 16.69 -17.38 -0.32
N ASP A 45 17.55 -18.39 -0.34
CA ASP A 45 18.27 -18.83 -1.54
C ASP A 45 17.73 -20.14 -2.15
N ASP A 46 16.80 -20.82 -1.46
CA ASP A 46 16.09 -22.00 -1.96
C ASP A 46 14.60 -21.71 -2.21
N ALA A 47 13.98 -22.47 -3.11
CA ALA A 47 12.54 -22.43 -3.32
C ALA A 47 11.78 -22.82 -2.04
N SER A 48 12.33 -23.73 -1.22
CA SER A 48 11.72 -24.15 0.04
C SER A 48 11.56 -23.02 1.06
N ASP A 49 12.39 -21.97 0.99
CA ASP A 49 12.31 -20.82 1.91
C ASP A 49 11.07 -19.94 1.64
N TRP A 50 10.46 -20.12 0.47
CA TRP A 50 9.24 -19.43 0.07
C TRP A 50 7.99 -20.31 0.23
N GLU A 51 8.16 -21.60 0.50
CA GLU A 51 7.06 -22.54 0.77
C GLU A 51 6.51 -22.41 2.21
N ASP A 52 6.94 -21.41 2.96
CA ASP A 52 6.43 -21.11 4.30
C ASP A 52 4.93 -20.79 4.26
N GLU A 53 4.13 -21.59 4.97
CA GLU A 53 2.67 -21.42 5.05
C GLU A 53 2.28 -20.04 5.60
N GLU A 54 3.07 -19.43 6.48
CA GLU A 54 2.80 -18.09 7.02
C GLU A 54 3.00 -16.98 5.96
N TRP A 55 3.85 -17.22 4.97
CA TRP A 55 4.03 -16.32 3.83
C TRP A 55 3.03 -16.60 2.72
N LEU A 56 2.77 -17.88 2.44
CA LEU A 56 1.83 -18.32 1.40
C LEU A 56 0.39 -17.96 1.74
N VAL A 57 0.00 -17.98 3.02
CA VAL A 57 -1.36 -17.65 3.46
C VAL A 57 -1.32 -16.58 4.54
N GLN A 58 -1.76 -15.37 4.17
CA GLN A 58 -1.76 -14.22 5.05
C GLN A 58 -3.18 -13.75 5.30
N THR A 59 -3.55 -13.62 6.57
CA THR A 59 -4.87 -13.11 6.96
C THR A 59 -4.73 -11.75 7.63
N SER A 60 -5.50 -10.77 7.17
CA SER A 60 -5.49 -9.41 7.70
C SER A 60 -6.90 -8.83 7.77
N GLU A 61 -7.19 -8.05 8.82
CA GLU A 61 -8.44 -7.30 8.90
C GLU A 61 -8.32 -5.98 8.13
N ARG A 62 -9.31 -5.67 7.28
CA ARG A 62 -9.41 -4.40 6.56
C ARG A 62 -10.73 -3.71 6.83
N SER A 63 -10.63 -2.42 7.17
CA SER A 63 -11.78 -1.54 7.36
C SER A 63 -11.97 -0.64 6.15
N TYR A 64 -13.14 -0.71 5.53
CA TYR A 64 -13.53 0.16 4.42
C TYR A 64 -14.52 1.22 4.88
N PHE A 65 -14.48 2.37 4.23
CA PHE A 65 -15.41 3.47 4.43
C PHE A 65 -15.98 3.89 3.09
N ALA A 66 -17.26 4.22 3.08
CA ALA A 66 -17.95 4.71 1.90
C ALA A 66 -18.51 6.11 2.15
N TYR A 67 -18.79 6.84 1.09
CA TYR A 67 -19.47 8.14 1.16
C TYR A 67 -20.86 8.01 0.56
N ASN A 68 -21.88 8.04 1.41
CA ASN A 68 -23.28 7.97 1.01
C ASN A 68 -23.78 9.36 0.57
N LEU A 69 -24.32 9.45 -0.64
CA LEU A 69 -24.88 10.67 -1.20
C LEU A 69 -26.30 10.88 -0.65
N THR A 70 -26.49 11.92 0.16
CA THR A 70 -27.76 12.19 0.84
C THR A 70 -28.74 13.01 0.00
N ASN A 71 -28.24 13.72 -1.00
CA ASN A 71 -29.02 14.55 -1.93
C ASN A 71 -28.79 14.15 -3.41
N PRO A 72 -29.23 12.97 -3.86
CA PRO A 72 -28.96 12.48 -5.22
C PRO A 72 -29.48 13.39 -6.35
N GLY A 73 -30.47 14.23 -6.08
CA GLY A 73 -30.98 15.23 -7.03
C GLY A 73 -30.06 16.44 -7.24
N ALA A 74 -29.05 16.64 -6.40
CA ALA A 74 -28.24 17.85 -6.42
C ALA A 74 -27.47 18.03 -7.73
N SER A 75 -26.95 16.93 -8.30
CA SER A 75 -26.26 16.94 -9.59
C SER A 75 -27.15 17.32 -10.78
N LEU A 76 -28.48 17.28 -10.63
CA LEU A 76 -29.44 17.66 -11.67
C LEU A 76 -29.91 19.12 -11.53
N ASN A 77 -29.72 19.74 -10.35
CA ASN A 77 -30.29 21.03 -9.99
C ASN A 77 -29.22 22.12 -9.72
N ASP A 78 -27.98 21.92 -10.16
CA ASP A 78 -26.81 22.79 -9.85
C ASP A 78 -26.59 22.98 -8.34
N GLU A 79 -27.01 22.01 -7.52
CA GLU A 79 -26.77 22.01 -6.09
C GLU A 79 -25.50 21.22 -5.76
N VAL A 80 -24.86 21.57 -4.65
CA VAL A 80 -23.65 20.87 -4.18
C VAL A 80 -24.05 19.51 -3.60
N ALA A 81 -23.40 18.45 -4.07
CA ALA A 81 -23.56 17.10 -3.53
C ALA A 81 -23.07 17.04 -2.07
N VAL A 82 -23.88 16.42 -1.21
CA VAL A 82 -23.64 16.24 0.23
C VAL A 82 -23.41 14.76 0.49
N PHE A 83 -22.27 14.45 1.12
CA PHE A 83 -21.86 13.10 1.41
C PHE A 83 -21.77 12.86 2.91
N GLU A 84 -22.26 11.71 3.35
CA GLU A 84 -22.12 11.20 4.70
C GLU A 84 -21.14 10.02 4.71
N LYS A 85 -20.14 10.05 5.59
CA LYS A 85 -19.17 8.97 5.71
C LYS A 85 -19.83 7.79 6.43
N MET A 86 -19.87 6.64 5.77
CA MET A 86 -20.39 5.37 6.28
C MET A 86 -19.25 4.39 6.53
N GLY A 87 -19.44 3.52 7.53
CA GLY A 87 -18.49 2.50 7.95
C GLY A 87 -18.30 2.49 9.46
N PRO A 88 -17.36 1.69 9.98
CA PRO A 88 -16.43 0.83 9.24
C PRO A 88 -17.13 -0.41 8.67
N PHE A 89 -16.80 -0.82 7.44
CA PHE A 89 -17.14 -2.14 6.91
C PHE A 89 -15.90 -3.02 7.03
N ILE A 90 -15.93 -4.00 7.92
CA ILE A 90 -14.72 -4.76 8.27
C ILE A 90 -14.76 -6.12 7.60
N TYR A 91 -13.66 -6.46 6.92
CA TYR A 91 -13.47 -7.73 6.23
C TYR A 91 -12.19 -8.40 6.72
N THR A 92 -12.29 -9.69 6.97
CA THR A 92 -11.13 -10.57 7.06
C THR A 92 -10.69 -10.90 5.65
N VAL A 93 -9.53 -10.39 5.26
CA VAL A 93 -8.94 -10.61 3.94
C VAL A 93 -7.88 -11.68 4.05
N THR A 94 -8.11 -12.80 3.38
CA THR A 94 -7.16 -13.91 3.28
C THR A 94 -6.50 -13.86 1.91
N THR A 95 -5.22 -13.54 1.90
CA THR A 95 -4.37 -13.56 0.72
C THR A 95 -3.68 -14.91 0.63
N THR A 96 -3.83 -15.59 -0.50
CA THR A 96 -3.14 -16.85 -0.78
C THR A 96 -2.22 -16.67 -1.98
N LYS A 97 -0.97 -17.09 -1.81
CA LYS A 97 0.08 -17.09 -2.84
C LYS A 97 0.38 -18.52 -3.24
N GLU A 98 0.60 -18.73 -4.53
CA GLU A 98 1.06 -19.99 -5.10
C GLU A 98 2.33 -19.71 -5.90
N ILE A 99 3.44 -20.37 -5.56
CA ILE A 99 4.70 -20.21 -6.26
C ILE A 99 4.60 -20.90 -7.63
N LEU A 100 4.91 -20.17 -8.68
CA LEU A 100 4.90 -20.65 -10.07
C LEU A 100 6.31 -20.98 -10.56
N ASP A 101 7.31 -20.19 -10.17
CA ASP A 101 8.69 -20.37 -10.62
C ASP A 101 9.70 -19.70 -9.67
N PHE A 102 10.91 -20.26 -9.58
CA PHE A 102 12.03 -19.74 -8.80
C PHE A 102 13.32 -19.78 -9.62
N ASP A 103 13.89 -18.61 -9.92
CA ASP A 103 15.18 -18.48 -10.57
C ASP A 103 16.23 -18.05 -9.54
N ALA A 104 16.94 -19.04 -8.98
CA ALA A 104 18.03 -18.83 -8.03
C ALA A 104 19.20 -18.02 -8.60
N LYS A 105 19.42 -18.06 -9.94
CA LYS A 105 20.52 -17.34 -10.58
C LYS A 105 20.16 -15.90 -10.87
N GLY A 106 18.90 -15.65 -11.20
CA GLY A 106 18.32 -14.34 -11.38
C GLY A 106 17.91 -13.65 -10.07
N GLY A 107 17.77 -14.41 -8.97
CA GLY A 107 17.28 -13.92 -7.68
C GLY A 107 15.80 -13.53 -7.73
N THR A 108 14.99 -14.21 -8.56
CA THR A 108 13.59 -13.85 -8.79
C THR A 108 12.65 -15.00 -8.50
N ILE A 109 11.53 -14.68 -7.83
CA ILE A 109 10.40 -15.58 -7.62
C ILE A 109 9.17 -15.07 -8.38
N THR A 110 8.44 -15.99 -9.01
CA THR A 110 7.16 -15.71 -9.65
C THR A 110 6.06 -16.44 -8.90
N TYR A 111 5.01 -15.73 -8.48
CA TYR A 111 3.87 -16.31 -7.78
C TYR A 111 2.55 -15.78 -8.34
N SER A 112 1.48 -16.58 -8.21
CA SER A 112 0.10 -16.14 -8.37
C SER A 112 -0.47 -15.77 -7.01
N GLU A 113 -1.23 -14.69 -6.93
CA GLU A 113 -1.89 -14.27 -5.70
C GLU A 113 -3.40 -14.09 -5.93
N TYR A 114 -4.20 -14.53 -4.97
CA TYR A 114 -5.61 -14.20 -4.91
C TYR A 114 -6.03 -13.84 -3.49
N ASP A 115 -7.05 -12.99 -3.40
CA ASP A 115 -7.63 -12.54 -2.14
C ASP A 115 -9.06 -13.05 -1.98
N SER A 116 -9.39 -13.56 -0.80
CA SER A 116 -10.76 -13.80 -0.34
C SER A 116 -11.15 -12.73 0.68
N PHE A 117 -12.37 -12.21 0.56
CA PHE A 117 -12.91 -11.17 1.44
C PHE A 117 -14.12 -11.71 2.18
N ASP A 118 -13.97 -11.95 3.48
CA ASP A 118 -15.04 -12.42 4.35
C ASP A 118 -15.48 -11.30 5.29
N TRP A 119 -16.76 -10.90 5.22
CA TRP A 119 -17.29 -9.85 6.08
C TRP A 119 -17.26 -10.29 7.55
N CYS A 120 -16.70 -9.44 8.41
CA CYS A 120 -16.57 -9.72 9.84
C CYS A 120 -17.59 -8.91 10.65
N GLU A 121 -18.74 -9.53 10.94
CA GLU A 121 -19.82 -8.90 11.72
C GLU A 121 -19.40 -8.45 13.12
N ASN A 122 -18.52 -9.22 13.77
CA ASN A 122 -18.14 -9.00 15.17
C ASN A 122 -16.83 -8.22 15.35
N CYS A 123 -16.21 -7.77 14.25
CA CYS A 123 -14.97 -7.02 14.32
C CYS A 123 -15.25 -5.55 14.73
N THR A 124 -14.24 -4.92 15.32
CA THR A 124 -14.28 -3.51 15.71
C THR A 124 -13.08 -2.78 15.19
N TRP A 125 -13.28 -1.59 14.65
CA TRP A 125 -12.21 -0.69 14.26
C TRP A 125 -12.10 0.46 15.26
N THR A 126 -10.88 0.81 15.64
CA THR A 126 -10.62 1.92 16.57
C THR A 126 -10.24 3.16 15.77
N ASP A 127 -10.89 4.29 16.04
CA ASP A 127 -10.55 5.55 15.40
C ASP A 127 -9.34 6.25 16.02
N ASP A 128 -8.94 7.39 15.44
CA ASP A 128 -7.80 8.19 15.91
C ASP A 128 -8.01 8.75 17.33
N ASP A 129 -9.26 8.87 17.77
CA ASP A 129 -9.64 9.33 19.11
C ASP A 129 -9.69 8.16 20.13
N GLY A 130 -9.49 6.92 19.67
CA GLY A 130 -9.49 5.71 20.49
C GLY A 130 -10.87 5.07 20.72
N GLU A 131 -11.91 5.57 20.05
CA GLU A 131 -13.26 5.04 20.14
C GLU A 131 -13.44 3.82 19.23
N LYS A 132 -14.15 2.81 19.72
CA LYS A 132 -14.38 1.55 19.00
C LYS A 132 -15.70 1.59 18.25
N HIS A 133 -15.62 1.35 16.94
CA HIS A 133 -16.75 1.27 16.04
C HIS A 133 -16.94 -0.18 15.57
N ALA A 134 -18.15 -0.72 15.75
CA ALA A 134 -18.49 -2.05 15.26
C ALA A 134 -18.60 -2.06 13.73
N SER A 135 -18.36 -3.22 13.10
CA SER A 135 -18.57 -3.36 11.67
C SER A 135 -20.03 -3.09 11.31
N VAL A 136 -20.23 -2.25 10.30
CA VAL A 136 -21.51 -2.09 9.60
C VAL A 136 -21.76 -3.34 8.75
N SER A 137 -23.04 -3.65 8.53
CA SER A 137 -23.49 -4.80 7.73
C SER A 137 -22.92 -4.79 6.32
N GLY A 138 -22.49 -5.96 5.83
CA GLY A 138 -22.10 -6.14 4.43
C GLY A 138 -23.23 -5.91 3.42
N ASP A 139 -24.49 -5.98 3.86
CA ASP A 139 -25.68 -5.75 3.04
C ASP A 139 -26.19 -4.30 3.11
N TYR A 140 -25.41 -3.38 3.67
CA TYR A 140 -25.83 -1.99 3.80
C TYR A 140 -25.99 -1.29 2.44
N GLU A 141 -27.17 -0.73 2.19
CA GLU A 141 -27.45 0.00 0.95
C GLU A 141 -26.85 1.40 0.96
N LEU A 142 -26.04 1.72 -0.06
CA LEU A 142 -25.41 3.03 -0.24
C LEU A 142 -25.94 3.68 -1.52
N THR A 143 -26.27 4.97 -1.44
CA THR A 143 -26.49 5.81 -2.62
C THR A 143 -25.16 6.44 -3.01
N ASN A 144 -24.68 6.17 -4.22
CA ASN A 144 -23.47 6.78 -4.75
C ASN A 144 -23.56 6.93 -6.27
N ALA A 145 -22.54 7.53 -6.88
CA ALA A 145 -22.39 7.61 -8.31
C ALA A 145 -22.50 6.23 -8.95
N ASN A 146 -23.29 6.12 -10.02
CA ASN A 146 -23.34 4.91 -10.80
C ASN A 146 -22.06 4.78 -11.64
N ILE A 147 -21.09 4.05 -11.09
CA ILE A 147 -19.74 3.90 -11.67
C ILE A 147 -19.80 3.29 -13.08
N LEU A 148 -20.64 2.27 -13.27
CA LEU A 148 -20.82 1.62 -14.58
C LEU A 148 -21.46 2.57 -15.60
N TRP A 149 -22.49 3.32 -15.20
CA TRP A 149 -23.15 4.27 -16.10
C TRP A 149 -22.27 5.46 -16.45
N ASN A 150 -21.50 5.99 -15.49
CA ASN A 150 -20.62 7.13 -15.75
C ASN A 150 -19.44 6.75 -16.65
N THR A 151 -18.86 5.56 -16.45
CA THR A 151 -17.86 5.02 -17.38
C THR A 151 -18.48 4.75 -18.76
N GLN A 152 -19.70 4.21 -18.83
CA GLN A 152 -20.42 4.04 -20.09
C GLN A 152 -20.83 5.35 -20.76
N ARG A 153 -21.12 6.44 -20.02
CA ARG A 153 -21.33 7.78 -20.60
C ARG A 153 -20.04 8.36 -21.14
N MET A 154 -18.92 8.25 -20.42
CA MET A 154 -17.61 8.65 -20.92
C MET A 154 -17.21 7.82 -22.16
N ALA A 155 -17.42 6.51 -22.12
CA ALA A 155 -17.16 5.60 -23.23
C ALA A 155 -18.15 5.81 -24.40
N GLY A 156 -19.40 6.17 -24.12
CA GLY A 156 -20.48 6.45 -25.06
C GLY A 156 -20.35 7.81 -25.74
N VAL A 157 -19.68 8.78 -25.12
CA VAL A 157 -19.16 9.96 -25.81
C VAL A 157 -17.92 9.60 -26.65
N ALA A 158 -17.19 8.56 -26.25
CA ALA A 158 -16.04 8.01 -26.97
C ALA A 158 -16.38 6.92 -28.00
N THR A 159 -17.64 6.54 -28.26
CA THR A 159 -18.01 5.53 -29.28
C THR A 159 -17.84 6.03 -30.72
N GLY A 160 -17.28 7.22 -30.93
CA GLY A 160 -16.54 7.52 -32.17
C GLY A 160 -15.23 6.72 -32.32
N ILE A 161 -14.76 6.04 -31.27
CA ILE A 161 -13.50 5.28 -31.20
C ILE A 161 -13.77 3.96 -30.43
N THR A 162 -14.36 3.01 -31.15
CA THR A 162 -14.53 1.54 -31.04
C THR A 162 -14.07 0.66 -29.85
N TYR A 163 -13.45 1.14 -28.76
CA TYR A 163 -12.87 0.23 -27.74
C TYR A 163 -13.00 0.64 -26.26
N GLY A 164 -13.85 1.59 -25.86
CA GLY A 164 -13.80 2.17 -24.49
C GLY A 164 -14.24 1.31 -23.28
N GLU A 165 -15.23 0.42 -23.43
CA GLU A 165 -15.88 -0.25 -22.28
C GLU A 165 -14.96 -1.22 -21.52
N THR A 166 -14.25 -2.08 -22.26
CA THR A 166 -13.30 -3.04 -21.67
C THR A 166 -12.13 -2.33 -21.00
N PHE A 167 -11.67 -1.21 -21.57
CA PHE A 167 -10.56 -0.43 -21.01
C PHE A 167 -10.95 0.33 -19.74
N ALA A 168 -12.17 0.88 -19.65
CA ALA A 168 -12.61 1.57 -18.43
C ALA A 168 -12.78 0.58 -17.26
N LYS A 169 -13.36 -0.60 -17.52
CA LYS A 169 -13.51 -1.65 -16.50
C LYS A 169 -12.15 -2.21 -16.08
N ALA A 170 -11.29 -2.55 -17.05
CA ALA A 170 -9.93 -2.99 -16.77
C ALA A 170 -9.11 -1.91 -16.04
N GLY A 171 -9.30 -0.64 -16.38
CA GLY A 171 -8.62 0.49 -15.74
C GLY A 171 -9.05 0.68 -14.28
N PHE A 172 -10.35 0.57 -13.96
CA PHE A 172 -10.80 0.64 -12.57
C PHE A 172 -10.25 -0.54 -11.75
N THR A 173 -10.34 -1.77 -12.27
CA THR A 173 -9.76 -2.95 -11.62
C THR A 173 -8.25 -2.80 -11.46
N GLN A 174 -7.55 -2.31 -12.49
CA GLN A 174 -6.10 -2.05 -12.44
C GLN A 174 -5.76 -0.99 -11.39
N MET A 175 -6.53 0.09 -11.27
CA MET A 175 -6.26 1.12 -10.26
C MET A 175 -6.57 0.63 -8.84
N MET A 176 -7.57 -0.23 -8.66
CA MET A 176 -7.79 -0.90 -7.38
C MET A 176 -6.63 -1.85 -7.05
N LEU A 177 -6.17 -2.64 -8.01
CA LEU A 177 -4.99 -3.51 -7.85
C LEU A 177 -3.73 -2.71 -7.58
N ILE A 178 -3.49 -1.59 -8.27
CA ILE A 178 -2.34 -0.71 -8.03
C ILE A 178 -2.42 -0.11 -6.62
N ASN A 179 -3.59 0.40 -6.21
CA ASN A 179 -3.76 0.95 -4.88
C ASN A 179 -3.53 -0.11 -3.80
N ASP A 180 -3.99 -1.35 -4.03
CA ASP A 180 -3.75 -2.45 -3.12
C ASP A 180 -2.26 -2.82 -3.07
N MET A 181 -1.59 -2.95 -4.22
CA MET A 181 -0.14 -3.20 -4.33
C MET A 181 0.72 -2.08 -3.70
N GLN A 182 0.35 -0.82 -3.86
CA GLN A 182 1.11 0.33 -3.37
C GLN A 182 0.99 0.52 -1.86
N ASN A 183 -0.16 0.19 -1.28
CA ASN A 183 -0.39 0.34 0.17
C ASN A 183 -0.18 -0.97 0.94
N ARG A 184 0.18 -2.07 0.26
CA ARG A 184 0.57 -3.36 0.86
C ARG A 184 2.06 -3.70 0.77
N ALA A 185 2.88 -2.88 0.13
CA ALA A 185 4.34 -3.03 0.21
C ALA A 185 4.85 -2.48 1.58
N PRO A 186 5.73 -3.22 2.29
CA PRO A 186 6.28 -2.81 3.59
C PRO A 186 7.11 -1.52 3.51
#